data_AF-A0AAU8JGG4-F1
#
_entry.id   AF-A0AAU8JGG4-F1
#
_cell.length_a   1.000
_cell.length_b   1.000
_cell.length_c   1.000
_cell.angle_alpha   90.00
_cell.angle_beta   90.00
_cell.angle_gamma   90.00
#
_symmetry.space_group_name_H-M   'P 1'
#
loop_
_entity.id
_entity.type
_entity.pdbx_description
1 polymer ?
#
loop_
_entity_poly.entity_id
_entity_poly.type
_entity_poly.pdbx_seq_one_letter_code
_entity_poly.pdbx_strand_id
1 'polypeptide(L)'
;MTDSRHIKAQNYHETTVRDQAQYAEGDINNYAPEQRQTLAEAAAEIQRLLEQLDKTYPTNTVAGQMQAAQEAIKQIDSNMPLADRILSAVRVGGTEALKQTLNHPAATFVLALLDDWQKTKGS
;
A
#
# COMPACT_ATOMS: atom_id res chain seq x y z
N MET A 1 -12.35 -37.52 45.32
CA MET A 1 -12.97 -36.24 44.95
C MET A 1 -11.90 -35.40 44.29
N THR A 2 -12.02 -35.28 42.98
CA THR A 2 -11.18 -34.58 42.02
C THR A 2 -11.35 -33.07 42.20
N ASP A 3 -10.28 -32.29 42.08
CA ASP A 3 -10.35 -31.03 41.33
C ASP A 3 -8.97 -30.64 40.79
N SER A 4 -8.71 -31.12 39.57
CA SER A 4 -7.59 -30.71 38.75
C SER A 4 -7.89 -29.32 38.19
N ARG A 5 -7.18 -28.29 38.68
CA ARG A 5 -7.29 -26.92 38.17
C ARG A 5 -6.76 -26.85 36.74
N HIS A 6 -7.68 -26.94 35.80
CA HIS A 6 -7.46 -26.83 34.37
C HIS A 6 -7.32 -25.35 34.02
N ILE A 7 -6.09 -24.89 33.77
CA ILE A 7 -5.83 -23.57 33.18
C ILE A 7 -6.15 -23.68 31.69
N LYS A 8 -7.33 -23.20 31.27
CA LYS A 8 -7.61 -22.97 29.84
C LYS A 8 -7.15 -21.55 29.48
N ALA A 9 -5.90 -21.44 29.04
CA ALA A 9 -5.46 -20.35 28.19
C ALA A 9 -6.28 -20.41 26.90
N GLN A 10 -7.13 -19.40 26.67
CA GLN A 10 -7.95 -19.36 25.46
C GLN A 10 -7.19 -18.68 24.32
N ASN A 11 -6.83 -19.52 23.36
CA ASN A 11 -6.78 -19.26 21.92
C ASN A 11 -5.86 -18.14 21.42
N TYR A 12 -4.59 -18.50 21.25
CA TYR A 12 -3.77 -18.01 20.15
C TYR A 12 -4.42 -18.45 18.83
N HIS A 13 -4.96 -17.51 18.05
CA HIS A 13 -5.14 -17.78 16.62
C HIS A 13 -3.77 -17.54 15.97
N GLU A 14 -3.03 -18.63 15.83
CA GLU A 14 -1.78 -18.66 15.09
C GLU A 14 -2.14 -18.79 13.60
N THR A 15 -2.33 -17.66 12.91
CA THR A 15 -2.40 -17.70 11.45
C THR A 15 -0.98 -17.66 10.92
N THR A 16 -0.43 -18.85 10.70
CA THR A 16 0.84 -19.05 10.03
C THR A 16 0.75 -18.51 8.60
N VAL A 17 1.27 -17.31 8.34
CA VAL A 17 1.57 -16.87 6.96
C VAL A 17 3.06 -16.66 6.86
N ARG A 18 3.71 -17.74 6.41
CA ARG A 18 5.06 -17.72 5.88
C ARG A 18 5.02 -17.02 4.51
N ASP A 19 5.02 -15.70 4.50
CA ASP A 19 5.44 -14.95 3.33
C ASP A 19 6.44 -13.89 3.78
N GLN A 20 7.69 -14.18 3.45
CA GLN A 20 8.86 -13.35 3.71
C GLN A 20 8.77 -12.07 2.89
N ALA A 21 8.09 -11.05 3.40
CA ALA A 21 8.44 -9.67 3.09
C ALA A 21 9.24 -9.16 4.29
N GLN A 22 10.56 -9.17 4.13
CA GLN A 22 11.52 -8.65 5.08
C GLN A 22 11.34 -7.12 5.14
N TYR A 23 10.41 -6.65 5.98
CA TYR A 23 10.21 -5.21 6.19
C TYR A 23 11.41 -4.68 6.97
N ALA A 24 12.16 -3.80 6.32
CA ALA A 24 13.24 -3.04 6.92
C ALA A 24 12.71 -2.31 8.17
N GLU A 25 13.47 -2.48 9.23
CA GLU A 25 13.29 -1.90 10.56
C GLU A 25 13.29 -0.37 10.48
N GLY A 26 12.12 0.25 10.68
CA GLY A 26 11.96 1.70 10.74
C GLY A 26 10.48 2.08 10.86
N ASP A 27 10.07 2.52 12.05
CA ASP A 27 8.71 2.92 12.43
C ASP A 27 7.65 1.80 12.41
N ILE A 28 7.52 1.10 13.54
CA ILE A 28 6.52 0.03 13.73
C ILE A 28 5.13 0.67 13.88
N ASN A 29 4.53 1.05 12.76
CA ASN A 29 3.10 1.27 12.71
C ASN A 29 2.41 -0.08 13.01
N ASN A 30 1.77 -0.19 14.18
CA ASN A 30 1.10 -1.41 14.62
C ASN A 30 -0.22 -1.62 13.88
N TYR A 31 -0.15 -1.84 12.57
CA TYR A 31 -1.31 -2.18 11.73
C TYR A 31 -1.77 -3.60 11.99
N ALA A 32 -3.09 -3.79 12.02
CA ALA A 32 -3.70 -5.12 12.04
C ALA A 32 -3.31 -5.93 10.78
N PRO A 33 -3.30 -7.27 10.82
CA PRO A 33 -2.93 -8.10 9.66
C PRO A 33 -3.67 -7.73 8.37
N GLU A 34 -4.96 -7.42 8.47
CA GLU A 34 -5.82 -7.06 7.32
C GLU A 34 -5.44 -5.69 6.74
N GLN A 35 -5.02 -4.76 7.60
CA GLN A 35 -4.53 -3.44 7.22
C GLN A 35 -3.19 -3.54 6.50
N ARG A 36 -2.27 -4.38 7.00
CA ARG A 36 -0.98 -4.65 6.35
C ARG A 36 -1.17 -5.25 4.96
N GLN A 37 -2.09 -6.20 4.84
CA GLN A 37 -2.42 -6.80 3.55
C GLN A 37 -2.94 -5.74 2.57
N THR A 38 -3.91 -4.92 3.00
CA THR A 38 -4.49 -3.85 2.17
C THR A 38 -3.42 -2.87 1.68
N LEU A 39 -2.50 -2.46 2.57
CA LEU A 39 -1.38 -1.58 2.24
C LEU A 39 -0.42 -2.23 1.25
N ALA A 40 -0.03 -3.49 1.49
CA ALA A 40 0.90 -4.22 0.62
C ALA A 40 0.32 -4.47 -0.78
N GLU A 41 -0.97 -4.80 -0.87
CA GLU A 41 -1.65 -4.99 -2.14
C GLU A 41 -1.73 -3.69 -2.95
N ALA A 42 -2.14 -2.58 -2.32
CA ALA A 42 -2.20 -1.28 -2.98
C ALA A 42 -0.82 -0.79 -3.44
N ALA A 43 0.20 -0.95 -2.59
CA ALA A 43 1.57 -0.61 -2.95
C ALA A 43 2.08 -1.43 -4.13
N ALA A 44 1.83 -2.75 -4.13
CA ALA A 44 2.22 -3.62 -5.23
C ALA A 44 1.54 -3.25 -6.55
N GLU A 45 0.27 -2.83 -6.51
CA GLU A 45 -0.43 -2.38 -7.72
C GLU A 45 0.11 -1.04 -8.25
N ILE A 46 0.36 -0.06 -7.38
CA ILE A 46 0.99 1.21 -7.76
C ILE A 46 2.40 0.96 -8.34
N GLN A 47 3.19 0.11 -7.69
CA GLN A 47 4.54 -0.25 -8.16
C GLN A 47 4.47 -0.87 -9.57
N ARG A 48 3.60 -1.86 -9.79
CA ARG A 48 3.43 -2.50 -11.11
C ARG A 48 3.00 -1.51 -12.18
N LEU A 49 2.11 -0.59 -11.85
CA LEU A 49 1.65 0.45 -12.77
C LEU A 49 2.80 1.35 -13.20
N LEU A 50 3.63 1.78 -12.25
CA LEU A 50 4.81 2.60 -12.51
C LEU A 50 5.85 1.86 -13.38
N GLU A 51 6.13 0.58 -13.09
CA GLU A 51 7.02 -0.27 -13.89
C GLU A 51 6.50 -0.49 -15.32
N GLN A 52 5.18 -0.53 -15.51
CA GLN A 52 4.59 -0.58 -16.85
C GLN A 52 4.80 0.73 -17.61
N LEU A 53 4.68 1.86 -16.91
CA LEU A 53 4.81 3.20 -17.47
C LEU A 53 6.27 3.58 -17.79
N ASP A 54 7.25 2.97 -17.13
CA ASP A 54 8.68 3.11 -17.48
C ASP A 54 9.00 2.77 -18.94
N LYS A 55 8.17 1.93 -19.57
CA LYS A 55 8.34 1.56 -20.98
C LYS A 55 8.01 2.70 -21.95
N THR A 56 7.23 3.68 -21.49
CA THR A 56 6.71 4.78 -22.32
C THR A 56 7.18 6.14 -21.85
N TYR A 57 7.52 6.29 -20.56
CA TYR A 57 7.92 7.56 -19.95
C TYR A 57 9.35 7.49 -19.40
N PRO A 58 10.22 8.46 -19.71
CA PRO A 58 11.61 8.47 -19.25
C PRO A 58 11.72 8.90 -17.78
N THR A 59 11.61 7.96 -16.85
CA THR A 59 11.63 8.20 -15.39
C THR A 59 13.01 8.50 -14.80
N ASN A 60 14.03 8.59 -15.66
CA ASN A 60 15.34 9.18 -15.33
C ASN A 60 15.34 10.73 -15.37
N THR A 61 14.22 11.36 -15.75
CA THR A 61 14.05 12.82 -15.74
C THR A 61 12.87 13.22 -14.86
N VAL A 62 12.95 14.39 -14.23
CA VAL A 62 11.84 14.92 -13.41
C VAL A 62 10.55 15.05 -14.23
N ALA A 63 10.65 15.50 -15.48
CA ALA A 63 9.50 15.62 -16.38
C ALA A 63 8.87 14.25 -16.66
N GLY A 64 9.66 13.23 -17.00
CA GLY A 64 9.14 11.89 -17.26
C GLY A 64 8.59 11.20 -16.01
N GLN A 65 9.18 11.44 -14.83
CA GLN A 65 8.63 10.98 -13.55
C GLN A 65 7.24 11.58 -13.30
N MET A 66 7.08 12.88 -13.52
CA MET A 66 5.79 13.56 -13.36
C MET A 66 4.76 13.06 -14.38
N GLN A 67 5.14 12.84 -15.64
CA GLN A 67 4.25 12.28 -16.66
C GLN A 67 3.80 10.85 -16.31
N ALA A 68 4.73 9.99 -15.87
CA ALA A 68 4.41 8.65 -15.40
C ALA A 68 3.45 8.72 -14.21
N ALA A 69 3.68 9.62 -13.26
CA ALA A 69 2.80 9.78 -12.10
C ALA A 69 1.37 10.24 -12.48
N GLN A 70 1.25 11.19 -13.41
CA GLN A 70 -0.06 11.65 -13.90
C GLN A 70 -0.83 10.53 -14.61
N GLU A 71 -0.16 9.76 -15.47
CA GLU A 71 -0.80 8.63 -16.15
C GLU A 71 -1.15 7.51 -15.17
N ALA A 72 -0.34 7.29 -14.13
CA ALA A 72 -0.65 6.35 -13.07
C ALA A 72 -1.97 6.73 -12.36
N ILE A 73 -2.14 7.97 -11.91
CA ILE A 73 -3.39 8.43 -11.28
C ILE A 73 -4.58 8.30 -12.22
N LYS A 74 -4.41 8.61 -13.51
CA LYS A 74 -5.46 8.44 -14.52
C LYS A 74 -5.88 6.99 -14.69
N GLN A 75 -4.95 6.04 -14.69
CA GLN A 75 -5.25 4.61 -14.78
C GLN A 75 -5.91 4.07 -13.50
N ILE A 76 -5.48 4.57 -12.33
CA ILE A 76 -6.14 4.30 -11.06
C ILE A 76 -7.58 4.78 -11.10
N ASP A 77 -7.80 6.03 -11.49
CA ASP A 77 -9.12 6.66 -11.56
C ASP A 77 -10.07 5.95 -12.54
N SER A 78 -9.52 5.45 -13.65
CA SER A 78 -10.28 4.73 -14.68
C SER A 78 -10.62 3.29 -14.29
N ASN A 79 -10.00 2.74 -13.23
CA ASN A 79 -10.19 1.37 -12.77
C ASN A 79 -10.80 1.37 -11.37
N MET A 80 -12.14 1.27 -11.30
CA MET A 80 -12.89 1.38 -10.05
C MET A 80 -12.43 0.40 -8.94
N PRO A 81 -12.21 -0.91 -9.19
CA PRO A 81 -11.63 -1.81 -8.20
C PRO A 81 -10.26 -1.38 -7.65
N LEU A 82 -9.38 -0.88 -8.52
CA LEU A 82 -8.05 -0.42 -8.15
C LEU A 82 -8.13 0.87 -7.32
N ALA A 83 -8.97 1.82 -7.75
CA ALA A 83 -9.24 3.06 -7.03
C ALA A 83 -9.72 2.79 -5.59
N ASP A 84 -10.69 1.89 -5.41
CA ASP A 84 -11.21 1.52 -4.09
C ASP A 84 -10.13 0.92 -3.18
N ARG A 85 -9.27 0.04 -3.72
CA ARG A 85 -8.20 -0.57 -2.94
C ARG A 85 -7.15 0.46 -2.51
N ILE A 86 -6.75 1.34 -3.42
CA ILE A 86 -5.79 2.39 -3.11
C ILE A 86 -6.37 3.37 -2.10
N LEU A 87 -7.63 3.81 -2.26
CA LEU A 87 -8.29 4.68 -1.30
C LEU A 87 -8.41 4.02 0.09
N SER A 88 -8.68 2.72 0.13
CA SER A 88 -8.72 1.96 1.39
C SER A 88 -7.36 1.91 2.07
N ALA A 89 -6.29 1.68 1.31
CA ALA A 89 -4.92 1.71 1.82
C ALA A 89 -4.53 3.10 2.37
N VAL A 90 -4.85 4.17 1.65
CA VAL A 90 -4.59 5.54 2.12
C VAL A 90 -5.41 5.88 3.37
N ARG A 91 -6.65 5.42 3.49
CA ARG A 91 -7.44 5.59 4.73
C ARG A 91 -6.83 4.87 5.94
N VAL A 92 -6.19 3.72 5.71
CA VAL A 92 -5.61 2.88 6.77
C VAL A 92 -4.25 3.41 7.25
N GLY A 93 -3.37 3.78 6.32
CA GLY A 93 -1.98 4.13 6.65
C GLY A 93 -1.48 5.46 6.08
N GLY A 94 -2.32 6.19 5.35
CA GLY A 94 -1.91 7.39 4.63
C GLY A 94 -0.97 7.09 3.46
N THR A 95 -0.56 8.14 2.77
CA THR A 95 0.44 8.06 1.70
C THR A 95 1.84 7.76 2.23
N GLU A 96 2.14 8.05 3.50
CA GLU A 96 3.43 7.73 4.12
C GLU A 96 3.64 6.22 4.29
N ALA A 97 2.61 5.43 4.61
CA ALA A 97 2.75 3.97 4.66
C ALA A 97 3.04 3.37 3.27
N LEU A 98 2.41 3.92 2.22
CA LEU A 98 2.69 3.52 0.84
C LEU A 98 4.11 3.94 0.42
N LYS A 99 4.60 5.11 0.85
CA LYS A 99 5.96 5.58 0.57
C LYS A 99 7.05 4.62 1.03
N GLN A 100 6.86 3.95 2.16
CA GLN A 100 7.83 2.99 2.70
C GLN A 100 7.96 1.72 1.84
N THR A 101 6.98 1.45 0.99
CA THR A 101 6.89 0.21 0.20
C THR A 101 7.15 0.42 -1.29
N LEU A 102 6.94 1.64 -1.80
CA LEU A 102 7.19 1.98 -3.19
C LEU A 102 8.68 2.23 -3.45
N ASN A 103 9.24 1.52 -4.42
CA ASN A 103 10.63 1.65 -4.83
C ASN A 103 10.66 2.05 -6.31
N HIS A 104 10.36 3.31 -6.59
CA HIS A 104 10.29 3.82 -7.96
C HIS A 104 10.61 5.33 -8.04
N PRO A 105 11.34 5.82 -9.06
CA PRO A 105 11.69 7.24 -9.18
C PRO A 105 10.49 8.20 -9.23
N ALA A 106 9.36 7.72 -9.77
CA ALA A 106 8.11 8.50 -9.83
C ALA A 106 7.22 8.38 -8.57
N ALA A 107 7.59 7.54 -7.58
CA ALA A 107 6.73 7.23 -6.43
C ALA A 107 6.33 8.49 -5.63
N THR A 108 7.27 9.40 -5.35
CA THR A 108 6.99 10.64 -4.62
C THR A 108 5.93 11.50 -5.33
N PHE A 109 5.98 11.57 -6.67
CA PHE A 109 4.99 12.32 -7.46
C PHE A 109 3.63 11.64 -7.43
N VAL A 110 3.58 10.30 -7.55
CA VAL A 110 2.31 9.55 -7.44
C VAL A 110 1.67 9.81 -6.09
N LEU A 111 2.42 9.72 -5.00
CA LEU A 111 1.88 9.92 -3.65
C LEU A 111 1.35 11.34 -3.45
N ALA A 112 2.03 12.36 -3.98
CA ALA A 112 1.56 13.74 -3.93
C ALA A 112 0.26 13.94 -4.72
N LEU A 113 0.18 13.39 -5.93
CA LEU A 113 -1.03 13.45 -6.75
C LEU A 113 -2.16 12.59 -6.16
N LEU A 114 -1.85 11.50 -5.47
CA LEU A 114 -2.83 10.65 -4.81
C LEU A 114 -3.49 11.35 -3.62
N ASP A 115 -2.72 12.13 -2.85
CA ASP A 115 -3.24 12.98 -1.78
C ASP A 115 -4.23 14.03 -2.31
N ASP A 116 -3.91 14.66 -3.44
CA ASP A 116 -4.81 15.61 -4.11
C ASP A 116 -6.06 14.91 -4.68
N TRP A 117 -5.87 13.82 -5.42
CA TRP A 117 -6.95 13.03 -6.00
C TRP A 117 -7.93 12.52 -4.94
N GLN A 118 -7.45 12.04 -3.80
CA GLN A 118 -8.33 11.62 -2.69
C GLN A 118 -9.25 12.75 -2.22
N LYS A 119 -8.75 13.99 -2.15
CA LYS A 119 -9.58 15.16 -1.76
C LYS A 119 -10.68 15.43 -2.79
N THR A 120 -10.41 15.20 -4.07
CA THR A 120 -11.44 15.32 -5.13
C THR A 120 -12.53 14.26 -5.06
N LYS A 121 -12.25 13.08 -4.46
CA LYS A 121 -13.22 11.99 -4.29
C LYS A 121 -14.06 12.09 -3.01
N GLY A 122 -13.68 12.97 -2.09
CA GLY A 122 -14.35 13.17 -0.80
C GLY A 122 -15.26 14.41 -0.73
N SER A 123 -15.51 15.10 -1.85
CA SER A 123 -16.39 16.27 -1.93
C SER A 123 -17.79 15.93 -2.43
#